data_AF-A0A3C2DUB2-F1
#
_entry.id   AF-A0A3C2DUB2-F1
#
_cell.length_a   1.000
_cell.length_b   1.000
_cell.length_c   1.000
_cell.angle_alpha   90.00
_cell.angle_beta   90.00
_cell.angle_gamma   90.00
#
_symmetry.space_group_name_H-M   'P 1'
#
loop_
_entity.id
_entity.type
_entity.pdbx_description
1 polymer ?
#
loop_
_entity_poly.entity_id
_entity_poly.type
_entity_poly.pdbx_seq_one_letter_code
_entity_poly.pdbx_strand_id
1 'polypeptide(L)'
;MSDLRSFTPVEPNTAGKALIAVQTVVTRIKELIVGSVAKGVNKDEITRQLNKLISDFCKTIDNEALREQNRKALVTAAKKWYYTTTTTFEIVNRNMLSMSGNIYRIGANDSTSHITELRPRQDRGINLGTPLIADYKRSVRLAMKALAADPPLVVTRRDGKTYTMPIRNRAEIAVRYDANVKDLQKFASSGVDLVWTSQHPNCSPRCKDYQGKLWSISGKSGKINGITYRPLSEAIQGKLKDGNGIITGYNCRHRLIEYTANSHPPQELSEAEIKKEYAIDKKQRAYENNIRHMKTNERLLRATGDIEGAKALRKRWRRATKLYQAYSFENGRPFHPDRCVIDEVEIRDKNYTAEENLQNSENDVKMDIQDFVPAATVTEAEEQAKAFSANVNYAGVKNVDALNTVNKTLKRLTTEYPIDKLDLITVKKLGRSHANASANAKGLNIDLNYLNKNPDRVDWKSRITKYPEMIEQAQKAIESGEYPKSYVNKLKDFIKQMREEMKYTRHTVSSDSENRIVATIAHEYGHILADQYFGQINHSRLCPNYANTFKSREMVEMAYARAKTSGDIKKISMYANDNSHEFFAECFAAHINGEQLPD
;
A
#
# COMPACT_ATOMS: atom_id res chain seq x y z
N MET A 1 1.07 43.12 -37.42
CA MET A 1 0.15 42.48 -38.38
C MET A 1 0.98 41.46 -39.12
N SER A 2 0.74 40.16 -39.21
CA SER A 2 -0.33 39.19 -38.87
C SER A 2 0.40 37.84 -39.01
N ASP A 3 0.23 36.80 -38.21
CA ASP A 3 -0.95 35.94 -38.23
C ASP A 3 -0.81 34.90 -37.09
N LEU A 4 -1.76 34.89 -36.16
CA LEU A 4 -1.96 33.88 -35.13
C LEU A 4 -2.75 32.73 -35.76
N ARG A 5 -2.17 31.52 -35.89
CA ARG A 5 -2.93 30.32 -36.30
C ARG A 5 -3.05 29.31 -35.16
N SER A 6 -4.26 29.31 -34.61
CA SER A 6 -5.06 28.18 -34.11
C SER A 6 -4.38 27.17 -33.16
N PHE A 7 -4.56 27.42 -31.86
CA PHE A 7 -4.66 26.34 -30.86
C PHE A 7 -6.04 25.67 -30.99
N THR A 8 -6.09 24.40 -31.37
CA THR A 8 -7.23 23.53 -31.08
C THR A 8 -7.11 23.03 -29.64
N PRO A 9 -8.14 23.19 -28.78
CA PRO A 9 -8.11 22.65 -27.42
C PRO A 9 -8.14 21.13 -27.43
N VAL A 10 -7.22 20.50 -26.68
CA VAL A 10 -7.25 19.08 -26.36
C VAL A 10 -8.55 18.78 -25.59
N GLU A 11 -9.34 17.83 -26.07
CA GLU A 11 -10.59 17.43 -25.42
C GLU A 11 -10.35 16.94 -23.98
N PRO A 12 -11.16 17.35 -22.98
CA PRO A 12 -10.94 16.94 -21.60
C PRO A 12 -11.52 15.55 -21.31
N ASN A 13 -10.69 14.66 -20.74
CA ASN A 13 -10.99 13.34 -20.16
C ASN A 13 -12.45 13.18 -19.69
N THR A 14 -13.26 12.51 -20.51
CA THR A 14 -14.70 12.29 -20.38
C THR A 14 -15.08 11.39 -19.19
N ALA A 15 -14.24 10.40 -18.85
CA ALA A 15 -14.48 9.49 -17.73
C ALA A 15 -14.33 10.16 -16.35
N GLY A 16 -13.34 11.05 -16.20
CA GLY A 16 -13.16 11.84 -14.98
C GLY A 16 -14.35 12.79 -14.72
N LYS A 17 -14.90 13.38 -15.78
CA LYS A 17 -16.08 14.26 -15.69
C LYS A 17 -17.34 13.52 -15.24
N ALA A 18 -17.61 12.34 -15.79
CA ALA A 18 -18.78 11.53 -15.43
C ALA A 18 -18.74 11.10 -13.95
N LEU A 19 -17.58 10.66 -13.46
CA LEU A 19 -17.38 10.23 -12.07
C LEU A 19 -17.51 11.41 -11.07
N ILE A 20 -16.96 12.58 -11.42
CA ILE A 20 -17.11 13.82 -10.64
C ILE A 20 -18.58 14.27 -10.61
N ALA A 21 -19.31 14.10 -11.70
CA ALA A 21 -20.72 14.46 -11.79
C ALA A 21 -21.61 13.56 -10.91
N VAL A 22 -21.40 12.24 -10.92
CA VAL A 22 -22.08 11.30 -10.01
C VAL A 22 -21.81 11.68 -8.55
N GLN A 23 -20.56 11.96 -8.20
CA GLN A 23 -20.19 12.29 -6.81
C GLN A 23 -20.76 13.63 -6.36
N THR A 24 -20.80 14.64 -7.26
CA THR A 24 -21.43 15.93 -6.99
C THR A 24 -22.91 15.76 -6.68
N VAL A 25 -23.60 14.88 -7.41
CA VAL A 25 -25.02 14.60 -7.21
C VAL A 25 -25.26 13.80 -5.94
N VAL A 26 -24.41 12.83 -5.63
CA VAL A 26 -24.44 12.11 -4.34
C VAL A 26 -24.26 13.08 -3.16
N THR A 27 -23.32 14.00 -3.23
CA THR A 27 -23.10 15.01 -2.18
C THR A 27 -24.32 15.91 -2.02
N ARG A 28 -24.86 16.44 -3.13
CA ARG A 28 -26.08 17.27 -3.11
C ARG A 28 -27.29 16.52 -2.56
N ILE A 29 -27.44 15.23 -2.88
CA ILE A 29 -28.50 14.37 -2.33
C ILE A 29 -28.36 14.31 -0.79
N LYS A 30 -27.14 14.11 -0.27
CA LYS A 30 -26.91 14.04 1.18
C LYS A 30 -27.14 15.38 1.87
N GLU A 31 -26.63 16.48 1.30
CA GLU A 31 -26.85 17.84 1.81
C GLU A 31 -28.34 18.18 1.86
N LEU A 32 -29.07 17.85 0.80
CA LEU A 32 -30.51 18.04 0.71
C LEU A 32 -31.24 17.22 1.79
N ILE A 33 -30.92 15.94 1.94
CA ILE A 33 -31.54 15.07 2.95
C ILE A 33 -31.25 15.61 4.35
N VAL A 34 -29.99 15.87 4.70
CA VAL A 34 -29.61 16.35 6.03
C VAL A 34 -30.21 17.72 6.32
N GLY A 35 -30.09 18.67 5.39
CA GLY A 35 -30.63 20.02 5.55
C GLY A 35 -32.15 20.06 5.65
N SER A 36 -32.84 19.22 4.88
CA SER A 36 -34.31 19.17 4.88
C SER A 36 -34.86 18.43 6.09
N VAL A 37 -34.25 17.33 6.51
CA VAL A 37 -34.61 16.60 7.73
C VAL A 37 -34.35 17.46 8.97
N ALA A 38 -33.21 18.16 9.04
CA ALA A 38 -32.91 19.08 10.14
C ALA A 38 -33.91 20.24 10.26
N LYS A 39 -34.49 20.69 9.13
CA LYS A 39 -35.51 21.75 9.05
C LYS A 39 -36.95 21.24 9.16
N GLY A 40 -37.16 19.93 9.33
CA GLY A 40 -38.50 19.34 9.43
C GLY A 40 -39.34 19.41 8.14
N VAL A 41 -38.69 19.46 6.98
CA VAL A 41 -39.39 19.52 5.68
C VAL A 41 -40.16 18.20 5.43
N ASN A 42 -41.37 18.31 4.88
CA ASN A 42 -42.23 17.16 4.61
C ASN A 42 -41.60 16.14 3.65
N LYS A 43 -41.83 14.84 3.89
CA LYS A 43 -41.30 13.71 3.10
C LYS A 43 -41.59 13.82 1.61
N ASP A 44 -42.79 14.27 1.23
CA ASP A 44 -43.20 14.37 -0.18
C ASP A 44 -42.47 15.51 -0.89
N GLU A 45 -42.17 16.59 -0.18
CA GLU A 45 -41.34 17.70 -0.67
C GLU A 45 -39.89 17.24 -0.85
N ILE A 46 -39.32 16.54 0.15
CA ILE A 46 -37.96 15.97 0.05
C ILE A 46 -37.89 14.98 -1.11
N THR A 47 -38.91 14.13 -1.28
CA THR A 47 -38.98 13.15 -2.37
C THR A 47 -39.06 13.84 -3.73
N ARG A 48 -39.86 14.92 -3.87
CA ARG A 48 -39.91 15.73 -5.09
C ARG A 48 -38.57 16.37 -5.42
N GLN A 49 -37.90 16.97 -4.43
CA GLN A 49 -36.60 17.62 -4.62
C GLN A 49 -35.50 16.60 -4.98
N LEU A 50 -35.50 15.42 -4.34
CA LEU A 50 -34.60 14.32 -4.67
C LEU A 50 -34.82 13.77 -6.08
N ASN A 51 -36.09 13.54 -6.46
CA ASN A 51 -36.43 13.07 -7.79
C ASN A 51 -36.02 14.07 -8.87
N LYS A 52 -36.22 15.38 -8.62
CA LYS A 52 -35.77 16.45 -9.52
C LYS A 52 -34.25 16.43 -9.67
N LEU A 53 -33.52 16.40 -8.55
CA LEU A 53 -32.05 16.38 -8.53
C LEU A 53 -31.47 15.16 -9.26
N ILE A 54 -32.05 13.97 -9.05
CA ILE A 54 -31.63 12.74 -9.73
C ILE A 54 -32.00 12.79 -11.21
N SER A 55 -33.20 13.28 -11.56
CA SER A 55 -33.64 13.41 -12.96
C SER A 55 -32.75 14.37 -13.73
N ASP A 56 -32.42 15.52 -13.16
CA ASP A 56 -31.57 16.52 -13.79
C ASP A 56 -30.14 15.99 -14.03
N PHE A 57 -29.63 15.16 -13.12
CA PHE A 57 -28.38 14.43 -13.35
C PHE A 57 -28.49 13.37 -14.44
N CYS A 58 -29.54 12.55 -14.42
CA CYS A 58 -29.72 11.50 -15.43
C CYS A 58 -29.88 12.08 -16.85
N LYS A 59 -30.35 13.32 -17.01
CA LYS A 59 -30.39 14.02 -18.31
C LYS A 59 -28.99 14.30 -18.88
N THR A 60 -27.95 14.34 -18.04
CA THR A 60 -26.57 14.58 -18.48
C THR A 60 -25.85 13.29 -18.88
N ILE A 61 -26.53 12.14 -18.91
CA ILE A 61 -25.95 10.85 -19.28
C ILE A 61 -26.57 10.41 -20.61
N ASP A 62 -25.80 10.40 -21.68
CA ASP A 62 -26.31 10.08 -23.02
C ASP A 62 -26.67 8.58 -23.17
N ASN A 63 -25.89 7.68 -22.58
CA ASN A 63 -26.14 6.24 -22.64
C ASN A 63 -27.36 5.83 -21.80
N GLU A 64 -28.37 5.23 -22.44
CA GLU A 64 -29.65 4.86 -21.81
C GLU A 64 -29.53 3.77 -20.74
N ALA A 65 -28.74 2.72 -20.99
CA ALA A 65 -28.53 1.65 -20.02
C ALA A 65 -27.81 2.15 -18.77
N LEU A 66 -26.75 2.95 -18.96
CA LEU A 66 -25.99 3.57 -17.88
C LEU A 66 -26.84 4.59 -17.10
N ARG A 67 -27.69 5.34 -17.79
CA ARG A 67 -28.64 6.29 -17.19
C ARG A 67 -29.63 5.59 -16.27
N GLU A 68 -30.23 4.50 -16.72
CA GLU A 68 -31.20 3.74 -15.92
C GLU A 68 -30.54 3.03 -14.72
N GLN A 69 -29.33 2.50 -14.91
CA GLN A 69 -28.53 1.92 -13.83
C GLN A 69 -28.19 2.96 -12.75
N ASN A 70 -27.67 4.13 -13.16
CA ASN A 70 -27.36 5.23 -12.24
C ASN A 70 -28.61 5.75 -11.53
N ARG A 71 -29.74 5.87 -12.23
CA ARG A 71 -31.01 6.29 -11.65
C ARG A 71 -31.47 5.33 -10.54
N LYS A 72 -31.47 4.02 -10.81
CA LYS A 72 -31.85 3.00 -9.81
C LYS A 72 -30.93 3.02 -8.60
N ALA A 73 -29.62 3.14 -8.81
CA ALA A 73 -28.62 3.21 -7.74
C ALA A 73 -28.81 4.46 -6.87
N LEU A 74 -28.96 5.65 -7.49
CA LEU A 74 -29.14 6.91 -6.77
C LEU A 74 -30.45 6.96 -5.99
N VAL A 75 -31.55 6.46 -6.55
CA VAL A 75 -32.84 6.36 -5.85
C VAL A 75 -32.73 5.44 -4.63
N THR A 76 -32.07 4.29 -4.78
CA THR A 76 -31.89 3.33 -3.69
C THR A 76 -31.00 3.90 -2.58
N ALA A 77 -29.89 4.55 -2.96
CA ALA A 77 -29.00 5.21 -2.02
C ALA A 77 -29.69 6.38 -1.29
N ALA A 78 -30.45 7.20 -2.00
CA ALA A 78 -31.22 8.30 -1.41
C ALA A 78 -32.26 7.81 -0.40
N LYS A 79 -32.99 6.72 -0.70
CA LYS A 79 -33.92 6.09 0.25
C LYS A 79 -33.23 5.61 1.53
N LYS A 80 -32.07 4.96 1.39
CA LYS A 80 -31.27 4.47 2.52
C LYS A 80 -30.73 5.61 3.38
N TRP A 81 -30.17 6.66 2.77
CA TRP A 81 -29.69 7.83 3.48
C TRP A 81 -30.82 8.60 4.15
N TYR A 82 -31.94 8.81 3.46
CA TYR A 82 -33.12 9.40 4.04
C TYR A 82 -33.55 8.64 5.30
N TYR A 83 -33.74 7.32 5.20
CA TYR A 83 -34.11 6.47 6.34
C TYR A 83 -33.12 6.57 7.51
N THR A 84 -31.81 6.53 7.23
CA THR A 84 -30.79 6.58 8.29
C THR A 84 -30.73 7.95 8.95
N THR A 85 -30.78 9.03 8.15
CA THR A 85 -30.76 10.41 8.62
C THR A 85 -32.04 10.76 9.38
N THR A 86 -33.22 10.40 8.86
CA THR A 86 -34.48 10.59 9.59
C THR A 86 -34.49 9.79 10.87
N THR A 87 -34.09 8.52 10.88
CA THR A 87 -34.03 7.73 12.11
C THR A 87 -33.11 8.40 13.14
N THR A 88 -31.95 8.89 12.72
CA THR A 88 -30.99 9.58 13.61
C THR A 88 -31.55 10.90 14.14
N PHE A 89 -32.11 11.74 13.27
CA PHE A 89 -32.73 13.00 13.66
C PHE A 89 -34.01 12.79 14.46
N GLU A 90 -34.79 11.74 14.19
CA GLU A 90 -35.96 11.35 14.95
C GLU A 90 -35.57 10.83 16.32
N ILE A 91 -34.41 10.20 16.52
CA ILE A 91 -33.93 9.83 17.86
C ILE A 91 -33.52 11.09 18.62
N VAL A 92 -32.76 11.98 17.95
CA VAL A 92 -32.34 13.27 18.53
C VAL A 92 -33.55 14.16 18.84
N ASN A 93 -34.55 14.20 17.95
CA ASN A 93 -35.77 15.01 18.07
C ASN A 93 -36.89 14.31 18.87
N ARG A 94 -36.97 12.97 18.91
CA ARG A 94 -37.89 12.24 19.82
C ARG A 94 -37.56 12.54 21.25
N ASN A 95 -36.30 12.77 21.61
CA ASN A 95 -35.97 13.20 22.97
C ASN A 95 -36.33 14.67 23.24
N MET A 96 -36.59 15.46 22.18
CA MET A 96 -37.23 16.78 22.28
C MET A 96 -38.75 16.66 22.43
N LEU A 97 -39.38 15.69 21.75
CA LEU A 97 -40.83 15.46 21.72
C LEU A 97 -41.33 14.45 22.77
N SER A 98 -40.49 13.63 23.38
CA SER A 98 -40.87 12.72 24.47
C SER A 98 -41.02 13.44 25.82
N MET A 99 -40.80 14.76 25.83
CA MET A 99 -41.34 15.68 26.82
C MET A 99 -42.79 16.13 26.50
N SER A 100 -43.38 15.72 25.38
CA SER A 100 -44.76 16.01 24.96
C SER A 100 -45.38 14.76 24.30
N GLY A 101 -45.93 13.87 25.13
CA GLY A 101 -46.30 12.50 24.76
C GLY A 101 -47.20 12.33 23.52
N ASN A 102 -46.82 11.40 22.64
CA ASN A 102 -47.65 10.25 22.24
C ASN A 102 -46.90 9.33 21.27
N ILE A 103 -47.21 8.04 21.37
CA ILE A 103 -46.55 6.88 20.76
C ILE A 103 -46.90 6.77 19.27
N TYR A 104 -45.91 6.49 18.40
CA TYR A 104 -46.12 5.61 17.23
C TYR A 104 -44.89 4.73 16.99
N ARG A 105 -45.06 3.41 17.20
CA ARG A 105 -44.17 2.32 16.76
C ARG A 105 -44.59 1.93 15.35
N ILE A 106 -43.65 1.81 14.42
CA ILE A 106 -43.84 1.01 13.19
C ILE A 106 -42.55 0.25 12.88
N GLY A 107 -42.67 -1.08 12.76
CA GLY A 107 -41.86 -1.87 11.83
C GLY A 107 -40.62 -2.61 12.37
N ALA A 108 -40.72 -3.26 13.53
CA ALA A 108 -39.76 -4.32 13.89
C ALA A 108 -40.26 -5.65 13.32
N ASN A 109 -39.57 -6.20 12.31
CA ASN A 109 -39.64 -7.61 12.01
C ASN A 109 -38.35 -8.29 12.49
N ASP A 110 -38.56 -9.11 13.52
CA ASP A 110 -37.77 -10.18 14.10
C ASP A 110 -36.32 -10.40 13.64
N SER A 111 -35.43 -9.99 14.55
CA SER A 111 -34.46 -10.91 15.13
C SER A 111 -34.13 -10.46 16.55
N THR A 112 -34.98 -10.87 17.48
CA THR A 112 -34.78 -10.85 18.94
C THR A 112 -33.68 -11.82 19.35
N SER A 113 -32.42 -11.42 19.14
CA SER A 113 -31.27 -12.09 19.75
C SER A 113 -30.23 -11.06 20.21
N HIS A 114 -30.18 -10.84 21.52
CA HIS A 114 -29.09 -10.25 22.31
C HIS A 114 -28.69 -8.78 22.03
N ILE A 115 -29.53 -7.80 22.40
CA ILE A 115 -29.06 -6.42 22.64
C ILE A 115 -29.11 -6.14 24.15
N THR A 116 -28.22 -6.78 24.92
CA THR A 116 -28.32 -6.75 26.39
C THR A 116 -27.32 -5.84 27.11
N GLU A 117 -26.19 -5.42 26.52
CA GLU A 117 -25.16 -4.65 27.26
C GLU A 117 -24.64 -3.42 26.50
N LEU A 118 -24.39 -2.31 27.23
CA LEU A 118 -23.65 -1.15 26.70
C LEU A 118 -22.23 -1.59 26.35
N ARG A 119 -21.60 -0.95 25.36
CA ARG A 119 -20.19 -1.27 25.04
C ARG A 119 -19.30 -1.01 26.26
N PRO A 120 -18.41 -1.96 26.64
CA PRO A 120 -17.64 -1.90 27.87
C PRO A 120 -16.66 -0.71 27.89
N ARG A 121 -16.14 -0.38 29.08
CA ARG A 121 -15.07 0.61 29.21
C ARG A 121 -13.78 0.07 28.57
N GLN A 122 -13.04 0.94 27.88
CA GLN A 122 -11.73 0.56 27.35
C GLN A 122 -10.70 0.79 28.44
N ASP A 123 -10.34 -0.26 29.15
CA ASP A 123 -9.27 -0.21 30.14
C ASP A 123 -7.91 -0.36 29.45
N ARG A 124 -6.87 0.26 30.02
CA ARG A 124 -5.50 0.27 29.45
C ARG A 124 -5.02 -1.18 29.23
N GLY A 125 -4.38 -1.47 28.09
CA GLY A 125 -3.80 -2.79 27.79
C GLY A 125 -4.03 -3.27 26.35
N ILE A 126 -4.02 -4.59 26.13
CA ILE A 126 -4.06 -5.29 24.81
C ILE A 126 -5.28 -4.91 23.95
N ASN A 127 -6.30 -4.27 24.53
CA ASN A 127 -7.48 -3.76 23.84
C ASN A 127 -7.27 -2.38 23.19
N LEU A 128 -6.09 -1.77 23.31
CA LEU A 128 -5.78 -0.46 22.75
C LEU A 128 -5.74 -0.52 21.22
N GLY A 129 -6.86 -0.15 20.60
CA GLY A 129 -7.06 -0.17 19.14
C GLY A 129 -8.20 -1.09 18.66
N THR A 130 -8.82 -1.86 19.55
CA THR A 130 -9.95 -2.75 19.21
C THR A 130 -11.27 -1.95 19.17
N PRO A 131 -12.09 -2.09 18.13
CA PRO A 131 -13.48 -1.60 18.18
C PRO A 131 -14.27 -2.47 19.17
N LEU A 132 -14.75 -1.85 20.26
CA LEU A 132 -15.48 -2.54 21.35
C LEU A 132 -16.91 -2.92 20.94
N ILE A 133 -17.08 -3.62 19.83
CA ILE A 133 -18.37 -3.97 19.24
C ILE A 133 -18.48 -5.49 19.23
N ALA A 134 -19.55 -6.03 19.81
CA ALA A 134 -19.83 -7.46 19.77
C ALA A 134 -19.94 -7.95 18.32
N ASP A 135 -19.39 -9.14 18.05
CA ASP A 135 -19.37 -9.74 16.72
C ASP A 135 -18.81 -8.84 15.60
N TYR A 136 -17.95 -7.87 15.93
CA TYR A 136 -17.45 -6.85 14.98
C TYR A 136 -17.01 -7.43 13.63
N LYS A 137 -16.26 -8.54 13.65
CA LYS A 137 -15.76 -9.21 12.43
C LYS A 137 -16.91 -9.70 11.54
N ARG A 138 -17.95 -10.30 12.14
CA ARG A 138 -19.13 -10.79 11.43
C ARG A 138 -19.95 -9.62 10.88
N SER A 139 -20.17 -8.59 11.68
CA SER A 139 -20.89 -7.38 11.30
C SER A 139 -20.21 -6.65 10.14
N VAL A 140 -18.88 -6.53 10.15
CA VAL A 140 -18.12 -5.93 9.04
C VAL A 140 -18.28 -6.75 7.75
N ARG A 141 -18.20 -8.09 7.80
CA ARG A 141 -18.44 -8.92 6.61
C ARG A 141 -19.86 -8.78 6.06
N LEU A 142 -20.87 -8.76 6.93
CA LEU A 142 -22.26 -8.57 6.51
C LEU A 142 -22.46 -7.19 5.87
N ALA A 143 -21.90 -6.14 6.48
CA ALA A 143 -21.93 -4.80 5.92
C ALA A 143 -21.20 -4.72 4.57
N MET A 144 -20.07 -5.41 4.40
CA MET A 144 -19.38 -5.50 3.10
C MET A 144 -20.28 -6.15 2.04
N LYS A 145 -20.95 -7.27 2.36
CA LYS A 145 -21.90 -7.91 1.43
C LYS A 145 -23.04 -6.97 1.04
N ALA A 146 -23.60 -6.25 2.02
CA ALA A 146 -24.67 -5.29 1.77
C ALA A 146 -24.21 -4.07 0.93
N LEU A 147 -22.99 -3.59 1.15
CA LEU A 147 -22.40 -2.48 0.42
C LEU A 147 -21.90 -2.88 -0.97
N ALA A 148 -21.76 -4.17 -1.27
CA ALA A 148 -21.29 -4.65 -2.56
C ALA A 148 -22.27 -4.34 -3.71
N ALA A 149 -23.55 -4.12 -3.36
CA ALA A 149 -24.56 -3.64 -4.28
C ALA A 149 -24.50 -2.12 -4.50
N ASP A 150 -23.77 -1.38 -3.67
CA ASP A 150 -23.62 0.08 -3.78
C ASP A 150 -22.38 0.38 -4.66
N PRO A 151 -22.45 1.36 -5.59
CA PRO A 151 -21.29 1.73 -6.40
C PRO A 151 -20.10 2.17 -5.54
N PRO A 152 -18.84 2.04 -6.03
CA PRO A 152 -17.64 2.44 -5.30
C PRO A 152 -17.70 3.91 -4.87
N LEU A 153 -17.34 4.20 -3.61
CA LEU A 153 -17.33 5.58 -3.12
C LEU A 153 -16.00 6.24 -3.48
N VAL A 154 -16.01 7.29 -4.30
CA VAL A 154 -14.82 8.06 -4.66
C VAL A 154 -14.75 9.32 -3.81
N VAL A 155 -13.62 9.52 -3.14
CA VAL A 155 -13.39 10.64 -2.23
C VAL A 155 -12.36 11.58 -2.85
N THR A 156 -12.74 12.84 -3.01
CA THR A 156 -11.82 13.92 -3.40
C THR A 156 -11.15 14.48 -2.17
N ARG A 157 -9.82 14.47 -2.15
CA ARG A 157 -9.01 15.10 -1.10
C ARG A 157 -9.00 16.62 -1.29
N ARG A 158 -8.58 17.34 -0.24
CA ARG A 158 -8.41 18.81 -0.26
C ARG A 158 -7.40 19.30 -1.30
N ASP A 159 -6.50 18.43 -1.76
CA ASP A 159 -5.49 18.71 -2.81
C ASP A 159 -6.01 18.38 -4.23
N GLY A 160 -7.32 18.12 -4.38
CA GLY A 160 -7.96 17.79 -5.66
C GLY A 160 -7.78 16.32 -6.09
N LYS A 161 -6.96 15.52 -5.41
CA LYS A 161 -6.74 14.11 -5.78
C LYS A 161 -7.93 13.25 -5.34
N THR A 162 -8.45 12.44 -6.27
CA THR A 162 -9.52 11.48 -5.99
C THR A 162 -8.93 10.11 -5.63
N TYR A 163 -9.57 9.41 -4.70
CA TYR A 163 -9.29 8.00 -4.44
C TYR A 163 -10.58 7.23 -4.19
N THR A 164 -10.64 5.98 -4.64
CA THR A 164 -11.75 5.07 -4.32
C THR A 164 -11.58 4.57 -2.89
N MET A 165 -12.60 4.80 -2.06
CA MET A 165 -12.63 4.33 -0.69
C MET A 165 -12.98 2.83 -0.66
N PRO A 166 -12.10 1.96 -0.14
CA PRO A 166 -12.33 0.51 -0.18
C PRO A 166 -13.64 0.11 0.52
N ILE A 167 -14.35 -0.88 -0.03
CA ILE A 167 -15.61 -1.40 0.55
C ILE A 167 -15.50 -1.80 2.01
N ARG A 168 -14.36 -2.36 2.42
CA ARG A 168 -14.11 -2.66 3.83
C ARG A 168 -14.08 -1.42 4.70
N ASN A 169 -13.45 -0.35 4.24
CA ASN A 169 -13.42 0.91 4.99
C ASN A 169 -14.84 1.48 5.14
N ARG A 170 -15.66 1.41 4.08
CA ARG A 170 -17.08 1.77 4.12
C ARG A 170 -17.85 0.92 5.14
N ALA A 171 -17.63 -0.39 5.14
CA ALA A 171 -18.27 -1.32 6.06
C ALA A 171 -17.86 -1.08 7.52
N GLU A 172 -16.57 -0.84 7.79
CA GLU A 172 -16.10 -0.49 9.14
C GLU A 172 -16.74 0.80 9.64
N ILE A 173 -16.86 1.84 8.79
CA ILE A 173 -17.55 3.09 9.14
C ILE A 173 -19.01 2.80 9.47
N ALA A 174 -19.72 2.06 8.61
CA ALA A 174 -21.13 1.75 8.80
C ALA A 174 -21.40 0.97 10.10
N VAL A 175 -20.61 -0.06 10.39
CA VAL A 175 -20.75 -0.87 11.61
C VAL A 175 -20.48 -0.05 12.87
N ARG A 176 -19.47 0.83 12.84
CA ARG A 176 -19.15 1.70 13.99
C ARG A 176 -20.21 2.78 14.20
N TYR A 177 -20.72 3.33 13.11
CA TYR A 177 -21.84 4.26 13.13
C TYR A 177 -23.08 3.62 13.77
N ASP A 178 -23.48 2.44 13.30
CA ASP A 178 -24.62 1.70 13.84
C ASP A 178 -24.47 1.42 15.35
N ALA A 179 -23.27 0.99 15.79
CA ALA A 179 -22.98 0.80 17.21
C ALA A 179 -23.09 2.11 18.02
N ASN A 180 -22.63 3.24 17.45
CA ASN A 180 -22.75 4.55 18.08
C ASN A 180 -24.21 5.02 18.19
N VAL A 181 -25.03 4.76 17.17
CA VAL A 181 -26.47 5.06 17.19
C VAL A 181 -27.18 4.21 18.24
N LYS A 182 -26.85 2.92 18.36
CA LYS A 182 -27.42 2.03 19.38
C LYS A 182 -27.07 2.48 20.81
N ASP A 183 -25.82 2.87 21.05
CA ASP A 183 -25.42 3.44 22.34
C ASP A 183 -26.19 4.73 22.65
N LEU A 184 -26.31 5.63 21.67
CA LEU A 184 -27.06 6.88 21.81
C LEU A 184 -28.55 6.64 22.10
N GLN A 185 -29.18 5.69 21.43
CA GLN A 185 -30.56 5.26 21.69
C GLN A 185 -30.72 4.74 23.12
N LYS A 186 -29.77 3.93 23.59
CA LYS A 186 -29.80 3.39 24.94
C LYS A 186 -29.67 4.49 25.98
N PHE A 187 -28.68 5.38 25.86
CA PHE A 187 -28.52 6.53 26.75
C PHE A 187 -29.78 7.39 26.81
N ALA A 188 -30.33 7.73 25.64
CA ALA A 188 -31.59 8.46 25.55
C ALA A 188 -32.74 7.74 26.27
N SER A 189 -32.95 6.44 26.00
CA SER A 189 -34.02 5.65 26.61
C SER A 189 -33.86 5.45 28.12
N SER A 190 -32.63 5.55 28.63
CA SER A 190 -32.30 5.44 30.06
C SER A 190 -32.28 6.81 30.76
N GLY A 191 -32.68 7.89 30.09
CA GLY A 191 -32.72 9.24 30.66
C GLY A 191 -31.34 9.89 30.85
N VAL A 192 -30.30 9.34 30.25
CA VAL A 192 -28.95 9.90 30.29
C VAL A 192 -28.88 11.07 29.31
N ASP A 193 -28.63 12.28 29.82
CA ASP A 193 -28.43 13.46 28.99
C ASP A 193 -26.95 13.76 28.72
N LEU A 194 -26.10 13.59 29.73
CA LEU A 194 -24.70 13.98 29.65
C LEU A 194 -23.81 12.79 29.30
N VAL A 195 -23.00 12.95 28.26
CA VAL A 195 -22.11 11.91 27.75
C VAL A 195 -20.73 12.46 27.42
N TRP A 196 -19.70 11.72 27.79
CA TRP A 196 -18.34 11.93 27.34
C TRP A 196 -18.10 11.29 25.99
N THR A 197 -17.37 11.98 25.11
CA THR A 197 -16.68 11.30 24.00
C THR A 197 -15.42 10.61 24.50
N SER A 198 -15.22 9.35 24.14
CA SER A 198 -13.97 8.64 24.46
C SER A 198 -12.74 9.30 23.83
N GLN A 199 -11.56 9.04 24.41
CA GLN A 199 -10.28 9.61 23.99
C GLN A 199 -9.27 8.50 23.67
N HIS A 200 -8.47 8.68 22.61
CA HIS A 200 -7.40 7.76 22.27
C HIS A 200 -6.24 8.45 21.52
N PRO A 201 -4.98 7.99 21.72
CA PRO A 201 -3.79 8.72 21.25
C PRO A 201 -3.62 8.75 19.74
N ASN A 202 -4.13 7.75 19.02
CA ASN A 202 -4.10 7.69 17.57
C ASN A 202 -5.41 8.18 16.90
N CYS A 203 -6.09 9.17 17.48
CA CYS A 203 -7.28 9.76 16.88
C CYS A 203 -6.95 10.49 15.56
N SER A 204 -7.95 10.65 14.69
CA SER A 204 -7.79 11.52 13.53
C SER A 204 -7.58 12.97 14.01
N PRO A 205 -6.74 13.77 13.35
CA PRO A 205 -6.62 15.20 13.66
C PRO A 205 -7.96 15.95 13.67
N ARG A 206 -8.95 15.44 12.92
CA ARG A 206 -10.32 15.99 12.86
C ARG A 206 -11.15 15.74 14.13
N CYS A 207 -10.79 14.71 14.91
CA CYS A 207 -11.45 14.37 16.17
C CYS A 207 -10.80 15.05 17.38
N LYS A 208 -9.60 15.63 17.20
CA LYS A 208 -8.75 16.12 18.30
C LYS A 208 -9.48 17.09 19.23
N ASP A 209 -10.24 18.03 18.65
CA ASP A 209 -10.93 19.09 19.41
C ASP A 209 -12.20 18.59 20.11
N TYR A 210 -12.70 17.41 19.73
CA TYR A 210 -13.98 16.86 20.19
C TYR A 210 -13.83 15.74 21.22
N GLN A 211 -12.74 14.98 21.19
CA GLN A 211 -12.54 13.86 22.14
C GLN A 211 -12.37 14.36 23.58
N GLY A 212 -12.75 13.53 24.56
CA GLY A 212 -12.61 13.85 25.98
C GLY A 212 -13.53 14.97 26.49
N LYS A 213 -14.45 15.48 25.65
CA LYS A 213 -15.39 16.55 26.02
C LYS A 213 -16.73 15.98 26.49
N LEU A 214 -17.43 16.79 27.29
CA LEU A 214 -18.76 16.49 27.80
C LEU A 214 -19.82 17.10 26.87
N TRP A 215 -20.83 16.31 26.53
CA TRP A 215 -21.86 16.67 25.57
C TRP A 215 -23.25 16.39 26.14
N SER A 216 -24.23 17.22 25.79
CA SER A 216 -25.65 17.03 26.12
C SER A 216 -26.40 16.45 24.90
N ILE A 217 -27.08 15.32 25.11
CA ILE A 217 -27.91 14.66 24.10
C ILE A 217 -29.14 15.51 23.76
N SER A 218 -29.75 16.16 24.76
CA SER A 218 -30.89 17.06 24.61
C SER A 218 -30.57 18.42 23.96
N GLY A 219 -29.28 18.67 23.67
CA GLY A 219 -28.84 19.88 22.98
C GLY A 219 -28.64 21.09 23.89
N LYS A 220 -28.53 20.88 25.21
CA LYS A 220 -28.26 21.94 26.17
C LYS A 220 -26.77 22.31 26.21
N SER A 221 -26.49 23.49 26.76
CA SER A 221 -25.14 23.95 27.10
C SER A 221 -25.12 24.40 28.55
N GLY A 222 -23.99 24.23 29.23
CA GLY A 222 -23.85 24.67 30.61
C GLY A 222 -22.57 24.18 31.26
N LYS A 223 -22.56 24.20 32.60
CA LYS A 223 -21.43 23.76 33.42
C LYS A 223 -21.92 22.86 34.55
N ILE A 224 -21.24 21.75 34.77
CA ILE A 224 -21.51 20.80 35.86
C ILE A 224 -20.19 20.37 36.49
N ASN A 225 -20.07 20.43 37.82
CA ASN A 225 -18.84 20.06 38.55
C ASN A 225 -17.56 20.68 37.96
N GLY A 226 -17.61 21.95 37.56
CA GLY A 226 -16.46 22.64 36.95
C GLY A 226 -16.26 22.38 35.45
N ILE A 227 -16.97 21.42 34.86
CA ILE A 227 -16.82 20.96 33.47
C ILE A 227 -17.90 21.60 32.58
N THR A 228 -17.48 22.24 31.49
CA THR A 228 -18.40 22.76 30.47
C THR A 228 -18.93 21.64 29.59
N TYR A 229 -20.23 21.64 29.32
CA TYR A 229 -20.87 20.76 28.33
C TYR A 229 -21.54 21.57 27.22
N ARG A 230 -21.57 20.99 26.02
CA ARG A 230 -22.13 21.58 24.79
C ARG A 230 -23.09 20.61 24.10
N PRO A 231 -23.90 21.05 23.13
CA PRO A 231 -24.82 20.18 22.41
C PRO A 231 -24.06 19.08 21.66
N LEU A 232 -24.45 17.81 21.83
CA LEU A 232 -23.83 16.67 21.13
C LEU A 232 -23.94 16.81 19.61
N SER A 233 -24.96 17.52 19.12
CA SER A 233 -25.15 17.84 17.70
C SER A 233 -23.91 18.50 17.06
N GLU A 234 -23.14 19.28 17.81
CA GLU A 234 -21.90 19.88 17.31
C GLU A 234 -20.81 18.84 17.04
N ALA A 235 -20.64 17.88 17.94
CA ALA A 235 -19.68 16.79 17.79
C ALA A 235 -20.08 15.82 16.66
N ILE A 236 -21.38 15.69 16.40
CA ILE A 236 -21.97 14.93 15.28
C ILE A 236 -21.76 15.65 13.95
N GLN A 237 -21.94 16.97 13.91
CA GLN A 237 -21.74 17.77 12.71
C GLN A 237 -20.26 17.82 12.30
N GLY A 238 -19.35 17.77 13.27
CA GLY A 238 -17.91 17.87 13.03
C GLY A 238 -17.47 19.27 12.57
N LYS A 239 -16.17 19.43 12.34
CA LYS A 239 -15.56 20.75 12.08
C LYS A 239 -16.08 21.42 10.81
N LEU A 240 -16.44 20.63 9.81
CA LEU A 240 -16.96 21.12 8.52
C LEU A 240 -18.48 21.21 8.48
N LYS A 241 -19.17 20.81 9.56
CA LYS A 241 -20.64 20.73 9.62
C LYS A 241 -21.28 19.86 8.53
N ASP A 242 -20.53 18.88 8.03
CA ASP A 242 -20.93 17.95 6.98
C ASP A 242 -21.55 16.65 7.54
N GLY A 243 -21.82 16.61 8.85
CA GLY A 243 -22.30 15.41 9.54
C GLY A 243 -21.20 14.37 9.78
N ASN A 244 -19.96 14.70 9.42
CA ASN A 244 -18.81 13.83 9.50
C ASN A 244 -18.11 14.08 10.86
N GLY A 245 -18.84 13.76 11.93
CA GLY A 245 -18.44 14.02 13.31
C GLY A 245 -17.56 12.93 13.92
N ILE A 246 -17.12 13.19 15.16
CA ILE A 246 -16.31 12.25 15.94
C ILE A 246 -17.03 10.91 16.18
N ILE A 247 -18.36 10.95 16.30
CA ILE A 247 -19.23 9.78 16.52
C ILE A 247 -19.84 9.26 15.20
N THR A 248 -20.00 10.11 14.17
CA THR A 248 -20.87 9.78 13.04
C THR A 248 -20.16 9.51 11.72
N GLY A 249 -18.93 9.99 11.54
CA GLY A 249 -18.39 10.15 10.20
C GLY A 249 -17.06 9.47 9.92
N TYR A 250 -16.10 9.69 10.80
CA TYR A 250 -14.75 9.20 10.57
C TYR A 250 -14.65 7.71 10.88
N ASN A 251 -13.79 6.95 10.16
CA ASN A 251 -13.44 5.57 10.55
C ASN A 251 -12.59 5.53 11.84
N CYS A 252 -12.90 6.40 12.79
CA CYS A 252 -12.33 6.45 14.12
C CYS A 252 -13.07 5.44 15.02
N ARG A 253 -12.55 5.23 16.23
CA ARG A 253 -13.08 4.23 17.19
C ARG A 253 -13.75 4.89 18.39
N HIS A 254 -14.13 6.16 18.26
CA HIS A 254 -14.76 6.90 19.34
C HIS A 254 -16.17 6.37 19.63
N ARG A 255 -16.54 6.50 20.90
CA ARG A 255 -17.86 6.16 21.44
C ARG A 255 -18.26 7.15 22.51
N LEU A 256 -19.54 7.08 22.87
CA LEU A 256 -20.08 7.80 24.00
C LEU A 256 -19.92 6.99 25.28
N ILE A 257 -19.69 7.68 26.39
CA ILE A 257 -19.59 7.13 27.74
C ILE A 257 -20.51 7.97 28.61
N GLU A 258 -21.37 7.35 29.39
CA GLU A 258 -22.25 8.05 30.33
C GLU A 258 -21.44 8.91 31.30
N TYR A 259 -21.94 10.13 31.54
CA TYR A 259 -21.49 10.95 32.65
C TYR A 259 -22.19 10.51 33.94
N THR A 260 -21.40 10.23 34.97
CA THR A 260 -21.88 10.10 36.35
C THR A 260 -21.24 11.17 37.21
N ALA A 261 -21.83 11.48 38.37
CA ALA A 261 -21.29 12.49 39.29
C ALA A 261 -19.83 12.21 39.71
N ASN A 262 -19.45 10.93 39.75
CA ASN A 262 -18.09 10.47 40.09
C ASN A 262 -17.21 10.20 38.85
N SER A 263 -17.71 10.49 37.64
CA SER A 263 -16.95 10.33 36.41
C SER A 263 -15.97 11.49 36.22
N HIS A 264 -14.77 11.15 35.77
CA HIS A 264 -13.73 12.13 35.44
C HIS A 264 -13.59 12.23 33.91
N PRO A 265 -13.14 13.39 33.38
CA PRO A 265 -12.82 13.52 31.97
C PRO A 265 -11.88 12.40 31.53
N PRO A 266 -12.03 11.86 30.31
CA PRO A 266 -11.04 10.97 29.73
C PRO A 266 -9.64 11.60 29.79
N GLN A 267 -8.66 10.81 30.23
CA GLN A 267 -7.31 11.28 30.55
C GLN A 267 -6.63 12.00 29.38
N GLU A 268 -6.04 13.17 29.65
CA GLU A 268 -5.17 13.88 28.71
C GLU A 268 -3.95 13.03 28.32
N LEU A 269 -3.61 13.09 27.03
CA LEU A 269 -2.54 12.30 26.44
C LEU A 269 -1.39 13.22 26.08
N SER A 270 -0.17 12.85 26.44
CA SER A 270 1.01 13.63 26.08
C SER A 270 1.29 13.55 24.57
N GLU A 271 1.92 14.58 24.01
CA GLU A 271 2.31 14.58 22.60
C GLU A 271 3.28 13.43 22.25
N ALA A 272 4.14 13.07 23.20
CA ALA A 272 5.07 11.95 23.07
C ALA A 272 4.32 10.61 22.95
N GLU A 273 3.31 10.37 23.80
CA GLU A 273 2.46 9.18 23.71
C GLU A 273 1.70 9.14 22.39
N ILE A 274 1.10 10.25 21.97
CA ILE A 274 0.40 10.36 20.67
C ILE A 274 1.33 9.98 19.51
N LYS A 275 2.55 10.53 19.48
CA LYS A 275 3.54 10.27 18.42
C LYS A 275 3.96 8.80 18.38
N LYS A 276 4.23 8.20 19.54
CA LYS A 276 4.57 6.78 19.67
C LYS A 276 3.44 5.88 19.15
N GLU A 277 2.22 6.14 19.61
CA GLU A 277 1.03 5.35 19.31
C GLU A 277 0.65 5.42 17.83
N TYR A 278 0.83 6.59 17.20
CA TYR A 278 0.63 6.80 15.77
C TYR A 278 1.68 6.07 14.92
N ALA A 279 2.95 6.06 15.35
CA ALA A 279 4.00 5.31 14.66
C ALA A 279 3.73 3.80 14.66
N ILE A 280 3.23 3.27 15.79
CA ILE A 280 2.83 1.86 15.92
C ILE A 280 1.66 1.54 14.98
N ASP A 281 0.59 2.36 14.96
CA ASP A 281 -0.57 2.16 14.09
C ASP A 281 -0.15 2.18 12.61
N LYS A 282 0.69 3.14 12.20
CA LYS A 282 1.23 3.23 10.83
C LYS A 282 1.98 1.96 10.44
N LYS A 283 2.79 1.39 11.35
CA LYS A 283 3.55 0.16 11.09
C LYS A 283 2.63 -1.07 11.02
N GLN A 284 1.63 -1.20 11.91
CA GLN A 284 0.62 -2.26 11.81
C GLN A 284 -0.16 -2.19 10.50
N ARG A 285 -0.56 -0.99 10.05
CA ARG A 285 -1.23 -0.80 8.74
C ARG A 285 -0.34 -1.16 7.56
N ALA A 286 0.96 -0.87 7.64
CA ALA A 286 1.90 -1.29 6.60
C ALA A 286 1.99 -2.83 6.51
N TYR A 287 2.02 -3.53 7.65
CA TYR A 287 1.95 -5.00 7.66
C TYR A 287 0.63 -5.52 7.07
N GLU A 288 -0.51 -5.00 7.53
CA GLU A 288 -1.84 -5.39 7.03
C GLU A 288 -1.91 -5.24 5.50
N ASN A 289 -1.51 -4.08 4.96
CA ASN A 289 -1.54 -3.79 3.53
C ASN A 289 -0.60 -4.70 2.73
N ASN A 290 0.62 -4.92 3.20
CA ASN A 290 1.57 -5.79 2.52
C ASN A 290 1.07 -7.25 2.48
N ILE A 291 0.54 -7.76 3.60
CA ILE A 291 -0.04 -9.11 3.65
C ILE A 291 -1.23 -9.23 2.69
N ARG A 292 -2.11 -8.22 2.61
CA ARG A 292 -3.21 -8.21 1.64
C ARG A 292 -2.71 -8.18 0.20
N HIS A 293 -1.69 -7.38 -0.10
CA HIS A 293 -1.11 -7.31 -1.43
C HIS A 293 -0.55 -8.67 -1.86
N MET A 294 0.26 -9.31 -1.00
CA MET A 294 0.82 -10.63 -1.27
C MET A 294 -0.26 -11.72 -1.42
N LYS A 295 -1.33 -11.69 -0.61
CA LYS A 295 -2.45 -12.63 -0.78
C LYS A 295 -3.26 -12.37 -2.05
N THR A 296 -3.32 -11.12 -2.52
CA THR A 296 -4.02 -10.77 -3.77
C THR A 296 -3.23 -11.34 -4.92
N ASN A 297 -1.93 -11.10 -4.94
CA ASN A 297 -1.04 -11.61 -5.97
C ASN A 297 -0.95 -13.14 -5.93
N GLU A 298 -0.96 -13.79 -4.75
CA GLU A 298 -1.07 -15.25 -4.67
C GLU A 298 -2.29 -15.77 -5.44
N ARG A 299 -3.47 -15.17 -5.24
CA ARG A 299 -4.71 -15.61 -5.91
C ARG A 299 -4.63 -15.38 -7.42
N LEU A 300 -4.06 -14.25 -7.86
CA LEU A 300 -3.85 -13.96 -9.27
C LEU A 300 -2.92 -15.01 -9.92
N LEU A 301 -1.78 -15.31 -9.30
CA LEU A 301 -0.85 -16.33 -9.81
C LEU A 301 -1.51 -17.72 -9.91
N ARG A 302 -2.36 -18.10 -8.94
CA ARG A 302 -3.13 -19.34 -9.03
C ARG A 302 -4.10 -19.34 -10.21
N ALA A 303 -4.78 -18.22 -10.45
CA ALA A 303 -5.74 -18.09 -11.55
C ALA A 303 -5.06 -18.13 -12.93
N THR A 304 -3.81 -17.64 -13.02
CA THR A 304 -3.02 -17.67 -14.26
C THR A 304 -2.21 -18.97 -14.44
N GLY A 305 -2.36 -19.95 -13.55
CA GLY A 305 -1.67 -21.25 -13.63
C GLY A 305 -0.26 -21.28 -13.05
N ASP A 306 0.26 -20.18 -12.50
CA ASP A 306 1.56 -20.14 -11.81
C ASP A 306 1.43 -20.63 -10.35
N ILE A 307 1.41 -21.96 -10.22
CA ILE A 307 1.23 -22.63 -8.93
C ILE A 307 2.46 -22.46 -8.02
N GLU A 308 3.67 -22.40 -8.57
CA GLU A 308 4.90 -22.29 -7.80
C GLU A 308 5.12 -20.87 -7.26
N GLY A 309 4.90 -19.83 -8.08
CA GLY A 309 4.89 -18.45 -7.63
C GLY A 309 3.82 -18.18 -6.57
N ALA A 310 2.64 -18.78 -6.72
CA ALA A 310 1.61 -18.74 -5.69
C ALA A 310 2.04 -19.41 -4.37
N LYS A 311 2.70 -20.58 -4.42
CA LYS A 311 3.24 -21.23 -3.20
C LYS A 311 4.32 -20.38 -2.52
N ALA A 312 5.19 -19.74 -3.28
CA ALA A 312 6.23 -18.85 -2.77
C ALA A 312 5.63 -17.62 -2.05
N LEU A 313 4.69 -16.92 -2.69
CA LEU A 313 3.94 -15.82 -2.07
C LEU A 313 3.20 -16.28 -0.81
N ARG A 314 2.65 -17.50 -0.83
CA ARG A 314 2.00 -18.10 0.35
C ARG A 314 2.93 -18.23 1.55
N LYS A 315 4.16 -18.69 1.32
CA LYS A 315 5.20 -18.76 2.38
C LYS A 315 5.56 -17.36 2.88
N ARG A 316 5.76 -16.40 1.98
CA ARG A 316 6.11 -15.01 2.33
C ARG A 316 5.05 -14.32 3.18
N TRP A 317 3.78 -14.35 2.77
CA TRP A 317 2.75 -13.68 3.56
C TRP A 317 2.49 -14.38 4.90
N ARG A 318 2.69 -15.71 5.01
CA ARG A 318 2.64 -16.43 6.30
C ARG A 318 3.72 -15.94 7.25
N ARG A 319 4.96 -15.76 6.77
CA ARG A 319 6.06 -15.18 7.56
C ARG A 319 5.75 -13.73 7.96
N ALA A 320 5.31 -12.90 7.03
CA ALA A 320 4.91 -11.53 7.33
C ALA A 320 3.75 -11.46 8.34
N THR A 321 2.83 -12.42 8.32
CA THR A 321 1.74 -12.54 9.31
C THR A 321 2.29 -12.84 10.71
N LYS A 322 3.30 -13.72 10.83
CA LYS A 322 3.98 -13.98 12.12
C LYS A 322 4.72 -12.74 12.63
N LEU A 323 5.41 -12.01 11.75
CA LEU A 323 6.08 -10.75 12.11
C LEU A 323 5.08 -9.68 12.54
N TYR A 324 3.94 -9.58 11.86
CA TYR A 324 2.85 -8.67 12.27
C TYR A 324 2.28 -9.05 13.64
N GLN A 325 2.10 -10.35 13.91
CA GLN A 325 1.63 -10.84 15.21
C GLN A 325 2.64 -10.51 16.33
N ALA A 326 3.92 -10.80 16.12
CA ALA A 326 4.99 -10.48 17.08
C ALA A 326 5.08 -8.97 17.34
N TYR A 327 5.12 -8.16 16.28
CA TYR A 327 5.13 -6.70 16.39
C TYR A 327 3.93 -6.15 17.17
N SER A 328 2.75 -6.73 16.96
CA SER A 328 1.54 -6.33 17.69
C SER A 328 1.66 -6.69 19.17
N PHE A 329 2.12 -7.91 19.48
CA PHE A 329 2.33 -8.36 20.85
C PHE A 329 3.37 -7.51 21.61
N GLU A 330 4.55 -7.28 21.01
CA GLU A 330 5.64 -6.47 21.57
C GLU A 330 5.22 -5.04 21.90
N ASN A 331 4.27 -4.49 21.13
CA ASN A 331 3.77 -3.13 21.32
C ASN A 331 2.45 -3.08 22.12
N GLY A 332 2.02 -4.18 22.73
CA GLY A 332 0.78 -4.24 23.52
C GLY A 332 -0.48 -3.95 22.69
N ARG A 333 -0.46 -4.29 21.40
CA ARG A 333 -1.54 -4.04 20.43
C ARG A 333 -2.27 -5.31 20.03
N PRO A 334 -3.57 -5.19 19.68
CA PRO A 334 -4.29 -6.30 19.08
C PRO A 334 -3.75 -6.63 17.69
N PHE A 335 -3.60 -7.93 17.42
CA PHE A 335 -3.34 -8.47 16.09
C PHE A 335 -4.69 -8.64 15.35
N HIS A 336 -4.80 -8.09 14.14
CA HIS A 336 -6.03 -8.12 13.33
C HIS A 336 -5.87 -9.00 12.08
N PRO A 337 -5.94 -10.34 12.22
CA PRO A 337 -5.78 -11.25 11.08
C PRO A 337 -6.88 -11.07 10.03
N ASP A 338 -8.08 -10.68 10.48
CA ASP A 338 -9.23 -10.43 9.63
C ASP A 338 -8.98 -9.30 8.62
N ARG A 339 -8.30 -8.23 9.02
CA ARG A 339 -7.91 -7.13 8.11
C ARG A 339 -6.95 -7.56 7.02
N CYS A 340 -6.26 -8.68 7.23
CA CYS A 340 -5.37 -9.31 6.26
C CYS A 340 -6.09 -10.33 5.36
N VAL A 341 -7.39 -10.56 5.53
CA VAL A 341 -8.19 -11.47 4.68
C VAL A 341 -8.72 -10.69 3.48
N ILE A 342 -8.62 -11.31 2.30
CA ILE A 342 -9.27 -10.83 1.07
C ILE A 342 -10.59 -11.56 0.93
N ASP A 343 -11.68 -10.83 1.11
CA ASP A 343 -13.03 -11.37 0.93
C ASP A 343 -13.36 -11.41 -0.57
N GLU A 344 -14.13 -12.39 -1.04
CA GLU A 344 -14.56 -12.46 -2.44
C GLU A 344 -15.34 -11.22 -2.86
N VAL A 345 -16.07 -10.63 -1.92
CA VAL A 345 -16.79 -9.38 -2.11
C VAL A 345 -15.83 -8.21 -2.41
N GLU A 346 -14.66 -8.16 -1.76
CA GLU A 346 -13.66 -7.14 -2.04
C GLU A 346 -12.99 -7.34 -3.41
N ILE A 347 -12.97 -8.57 -3.92
CA ILE A 347 -12.49 -8.87 -5.28
C ILE A 347 -13.51 -8.40 -6.31
N ARG A 348 -14.80 -8.69 -6.11
CA ARG A 348 -15.87 -8.23 -7.00
C ARG A 348 -16.00 -6.70 -7.03
N ASP A 349 -15.85 -6.01 -5.89
CA ASP A 349 -15.83 -4.55 -5.82
C ASP A 349 -14.66 -3.94 -6.63
N LYS A 350 -13.49 -4.59 -6.59
CA LYS A 350 -12.35 -4.23 -7.47
C LYS A 350 -12.61 -4.56 -8.95
N ASN A 351 -13.35 -5.62 -9.23
CA ASN A 351 -13.71 -5.99 -10.59
C ASN A 351 -14.80 -5.09 -11.18
N TYR A 352 -15.73 -4.53 -10.40
CA TYR A 352 -16.69 -3.52 -10.88
C TYR A 352 -15.96 -2.27 -11.40
N THR A 353 -14.91 -1.83 -10.69
CA THR A 353 -14.00 -0.78 -11.19
C THR A 353 -13.13 -1.23 -12.38
N ALA A 354 -12.99 -2.52 -12.63
CA ALA A 354 -12.24 -3.04 -13.78
C ALA A 354 -13.16 -3.27 -15.00
N GLU A 355 -14.41 -3.67 -14.82
CA GLU A 355 -15.40 -3.99 -15.86
C GLU A 355 -15.94 -2.73 -16.57
N GLU A 356 -16.18 -1.62 -15.85
CA GLU A 356 -16.45 -0.31 -16.48
C GLU A 356 -15.22 0.26 -17.21
N ASN A 357 -14.02 -0.13 -16.79
CA ASN A 357 -12.79 0.16 -17.53
C ASN A 357 -12.59 -0.81 -18.72
N LEU A 358 -13.17 -2.02 -18.65
CA LEU A 358 -13.02 -3.07 -19.67
C LEU A 358 -13.93 -2.85 -20.88
N GLN A 359 -15.14 -2.33 -20.69
CA GLN A 359 -16.05 -2.00 -21.80
C GLN A 359 -15.59 -0.78 -22.62
N ASN A 360 -14.65 0.01 -22.10
CA ASN A 360 -13.90 1.01 -22.88
C ASN A 360 -12.54 0.50 -23.38
N SER A 361 -12.15 -0.73 -23.03
CA SER A 361 -10.84 -1.32 -23.36
C SER A 361 -10.91 -2.57 -24.22
N GLU A 362 -12.04 -2.85 -24.90
CA GLU A 362 -12.07 -3.90 -25.92
C GLU A 362 -11.17 -3.60 -27.15
N ASN A 363 -10.47 -2.45 -27.15
CA ASN A 363 -9.37 -2.15 -28.06
C ASN A 363 -7.96 -2.19 -27.44
N ASP A 364 -7.76 -2.58 -26.18
CA ASP A 364 -6.41 -2.61 -25.60
C ASP A 364 -6.19 -3.77 -24.62
N VAL A 365 -5.71 -4.88 -25.15
CA VAL A 365 -4.96 -5.87 -24.38
C VAL A 365 -3.47 -5.53 -24.49
N LYS A 366 -2.95 -4.78 -23.50
CA LYS A 366 -1.53 -4.80 -23.03
C LYS A 366 -1.37 -3.90 -21.80
N MET A 367 -0.68 -4.38 -20.77
CA MET A 367 -0.37 -3.61 -19.55
C MET A 367 0.43 -2.34 -19.89
N ASP A 368 -0.15 -1.16 -19.65
CA ASP A 368 0.51 0.12 -19.95
C ASP A 368 1.40 0.58 -18.78
N ILE A 369 2.71 0.37 -18.95
CA ILE A 369 3.76 1.12 -18.25
C ILE A 369 3.79 2.47 -18.95
N GLN A 370 3.06 3.48 -18.45
CA GLN A 370 3.12 4.78 -19.10
C GLN A 370 4.57 5.34 -19.06
N ASP A 371 5.10 5.45 -20.29
CA ASP A 371 6.15 6.36 -20.78
C ASP A 371 7.59 5.85 -20.84
N PHE A 372 7.89 4.56 -21.01
CA PHE A 372 9.20 4.20 -21.61
C PHE A 372 9.01 4.01 -23.12
N VAL A 373 9.22 5.09 -23.87
CA VAL A 373 9.27 5.06 -25.33
C VAL A 373 10.65 4.56 -25.74
N PRO A 374 10.77 3.42 -26.43
CA PRO A 374 12.06 2.96 -26.93
C PRO A 374 12.65 3.99 -27.90
N ALA A 375 13.94 4.27 -27.76
CA ALA A 375 14.67 5.06 -28.73
C ALA A 375 14.82 4.29 -30.04
N ALA A 376 14.68 4.98 -31.18
CA ALA A 376 14.94 4.44 -32.51
C ALA A 376 16.43 4.54 -32.89
N THR A 377 17.17 5.48 -32.27
CA THR A 377 18.59 5.70 -32.55
C THR A 377 19.43 5.72 -31.27
N VAL A 378 20.74 5.51 -31.40
CA VAL A 378 21.68 5.63 -30.28
C VAL A 378 21.66 7.04 -29.67
N THR A 379 21.52 8.08 -30.51
CA THR A 379 21.42 9.47 -30.08
C THR A 379 20.17 9.72 -29.24
N GLU A 380 19.02 9.16 -29.64
CA GLU A 380 17.80 9.23 -28.84
C GLU A 380 17.94 8.46 -27.52
N ALA A 381 18.58 7.28 -27.54
CA ALA A 381 18.83 6.51 -26.32
C ALA A 381 19.77 7.27 -25.37
N GLU A 382 20.77 7.96 -25.90
CA GLU A 382 21.67 8.82 -25.13
C GLU A 382 20.92 10.01 -24.51
N GLU A 383 20.02 10.64 -25.27
CA GLU A 383 19.18 11.74 -24.77
C GLU A 383 18.26 11.27 -23.64
N GLN A 384 17.63 10.10 -23.77
CA GLN A 384 16.81 9.51 -22.71
C GLN A 384 17.61 9.26 -21.43
N ALA A 385 18.85 8.77 -21.57
CA ALA A 385 19.73 8.51 -20.45
C ALA A 385 20.13 9.79 -19.70
N LYS A 386 20.00 10.99 -20.32
CA LYS A 386 20.26 12.27 -19.66
C LYS A 386 19.31 12.57 -18.49
N ALA A 387 18.19 11.85 -18.40
CA ALA A 387 17.35 11.85 -17.20
C ALA A 387 18.12 11.35 -15.96
N PHE A 388 19.06 10.42 -16.14
CA PHE A 388 19.78 9.75 -15.05
C PHE A 388 21.20 10.30 -14.81
N SER A 389 21.83 10.90 -15.83
CA SER A 389 23.15 11.55 -15.71
C SER A 389 23.27 12.75 -16.63
N ALA A 390 23.93 13.82 -16.20
CA ALA A 390 24.21 14.94 -17.12
C ALA A 390 25.27 14.58 -18.17
N ASN A 391 26.18 13.64 -17.85
CA ASN A 391 27.23 13.17 -18.75
C ASN A 391 26.92 11.74 -19.19
N VAL A 392 26.36 11.60 -20.39
CA VAL A 392 26.12 10.29 -21.01
C VAL A 392 27.00 10.17 -22.24
N ASN A 393 27.59 9.00 -22.47
CA ASN A 393 28.33 8.70 -23.69
C ASN A 393 28.07 7.26 -24.15
N TYR A 394 27.28 7.09 -25.22
CA TYR A 394 27.00 5.79 -25.85
C TYR A 394 27.76 5.57 -27.16
N ALA A 395 28.90 6.25 -27.34
CA ALA A 395 29.71 6.16 -28.54
C ALA A 395 30.13 4.71 -28.86
N GLY A 396 29.97 4.33 -30.12
CA GLY A 396 30.37 3.03 -30.66
C GLY A 396 29.34 1.91 -30.49
N VAL A 397 28.24 2.14 -29.77
CA VAL A 397 27.15 1.15 -29.65
C VAL A 397 26.36 1.07 -30.95
N LYS A 398 26.04 -0.16 -31.37
CA LYS A 398 25.26 -0.49 -32.58
C LYS A 398 23.91 -1.13 -32.22
N ASN A 399 23.82 -1.73 -31.05
CA ASN A 399 22.63 -2.42 -30.58
C ASN A 399 21.73 -1.46 -29.77
N VAL A 400 20.77 -0.83 -30.44
CA VAL A 400 19.83 0.12 -29.82
C VAL A 400 18.89 -0.57 -28.82
N ASP A 401 18.51 -1.83 -29.06
CA ASP A 401 17.65 -2.60 -28.14
C ASP A 401 18.32 -2.88 -26.80
N ALA A 402 19.64 -3.13 -26.82
CA ALA A 402 20.43 -3.25 -25.61
C ALA A 402 20.43 -1.94 -24.80
N LEU A 403 20.56 -0.78 -25.47
CA LEU A 403 20.46 0.54 -24.82
C LEU A 403 19.06 0.82 -24.28
N ASN A 404 18.02 0.46 -25.03
CA ASN A 404 16.64 0.55 -24.57
C ASN A 404 16.42 -0.30 -23.31
N THR A 405 17.03 -1.49 -23.25
CA THR A 405 16.99 -2.36 -22.06
C THR A 405 17.71 -1.71 -20.88
N VAL A 406 18.87 -1.10 -21.10
CA VAL A 406 19.60 -0.34 -20.07
C VAL A 406 18.75 0.81 -19.54
N ASN A 407 18.25 1.69 -20.42
CA ASN A 407 17.48 2.87 -20.06
C ASN A 407 16.17 2.52 -19.36
N LYS A 408 15.46 1.50 -19.84
CA LYS A 408 14.25 0.99 -19.19
C LYS A 408 14.55 0.46 -17.80
N THR A 409 15.66 -0.25 -17.64
CA THR A 409 16.09 -0.77 -16.33
C THR A 409 16.45 0.37 -15.39
N LEU A 410 17.21 1.37 -15.84
CA LEU A 410 17.54 2.55 -15.04
C LEU A 410 16.30 3.35 -14.65
N LYS A 411 15.33 3.52 -15.57
CA LYS A 411 14.05 4.18 -15.28
C LYS A 411 13.29 3.45 -14.17
N ARG A 412 13.19 2.13 -14.26
CA ARG A 412 12.55 1.30 -13.23
C ARG A 412 13.27 1.43 -11.88
N LEU A 413 14.58 1.22 -11.87
CA LEU A 413 15.37 1.21 -10.64
C LEU A 413 15.37 2.56 -9.93
N THR A 414 15.48 3.67 -10.66
CA THR A 414 15.41 5.03 -10.09
C THR A 414 14.03 5.40 -9.59
N THR A 415 12.97 4.83 -10.18
CA THR A 415 11.59 5.02 -9.70
C THR A 415 11.34 4.26 -8.40
N GLU A 416 11.81 3.00 -8.32
CA GLU A 416 11.61 2.13 -7.16
C GLU A 416 12.56 2.44 -6.01
N TYR A 417 13.81 2.80 -6.32
CA TYR A 417 14.90 3.06 -5.39
C TYR A 417 15.59 4.39 -5.74
N PRO A 418 14.99 5.53 -5.38
CA PRO A 418 15.48 6.85 -5.79
C PRO A 418 16.91 7.13 -5.29
N ILE A 419 17.80 7.51 -6.19
CA ILE A 419 19.17 7.95 -5.89
C ILE A 419 19.40 9.37 -6.42
N ASP A 420 20.43 10.04 -5.91
CA ASP A 420 20.96 11.23 -6.56
C ASP A 420 21.41 10.90 -7.98
N LYS A 421 21.22 11.89 -8.86
CA LYS A 421 21.63 11.82 -10.26
C LYS A 421 23.11 11.42 -10.38
N LEU A 422 23.41 10.57 -11.37
CA LEU A 422 24.75 10.05 -11.64
C LEU A 422 25.63 11.13 -12.29
N ASP A 423 26.92 11.09 -11.98
CA ASP A 423 27.92 11.99 -12.57
C ASP A 423 28.28 11.56 -13.98
N LEU A 424 28.28 10.26 -14.27
CA LEU A 424 28.63 9.70 -15.57
C LEU A 424 27.93 8.37 -15.85
N ILE A 425 27.37 8.23 -17.05
CA ILE A 425 27.00 6.95 -17.65
C ILE A 425 27.77 6.81 -18.97
N THR A 426 28.63 5.81 -19.09
CA THR A 426 29.45 5.65 -20.31
C THR A 426 29.51 4.21 -20.79
N VAL A 427 29.45 4.04 -22.11
CA VAL A 427 29.80 2.79 -22.78
C VAL A 427 31.18 2.94 -23.37
N LYS A 428 32.09 2.04 -23.01
CA LYS A 428 33.47 2.03 -23.51
C LYS A 428 34.02 0.61 -23.51
N LYS A 429 35.09 0.38 -24.26
CA LYS A 429 35.84 -0.87 -24.12
C LYS A 429 36.49 -0.88 -22.73
N LEU A 430 35.99 -1.71 -21.83
CA LEU A 430 36.68 -1.97 -20.57
C LEU A 430 37.95 -2.77 -20.93
N GLY A 431 39.08 -2.51 -20.25
CA GLY A 431 40.41 -2.97 -20.66
C GLY A 431 40.60 -4.50 -20.67
N ARG A 432 41.74 -5.02 -20.17
CA ARG A 432 41.94 -6.49 -20.03
C ARG A 432 41.00 -7.17 -18.99
N SER A 433 40.01 -6.44 -18.49
CA SER A 433 39.03 -6.91 -17.53
C SER A 433 37.89 -7.62 -18.28
N HIS A 434 37.54 -8.83 -17.85
CA HIS A 434 36.39 -9.59 -18.38
C HIS A 434 35.03 -9.11 -17.81
N ALA A 435 34.97 -7.91 -17.21
CA ALA A 435 33.75 -7.37 -16.63
C ALA A 435 32.79 -6.82 -17.70
N ASN A 436 31.49 -7.11 -17.55
CA ASN A 436 30.45 -6.63 -18.46
C ASN A 436 30.02 -5.17 -18.17
N ALA A 437 30.19 -4.75 -16.91
CA ALA A 437 29.96 -3.39 -16.46
C ALA A 437 30.80 -3.14 -15.19
N SER A 438 30.87 -1.87 -14.77
CA SER A 438 31.41 -1.50 -13.47
C SER A 438 30.83 -0.17 -13.00
N ALA A 439 30.47 -0.12 -11.73
CA ALA A 439 30.06 1.10 -11.04
C ALA A 439 30.97 1.44 -9.86
N ASN A 440 31.15 2.74 -9.66
CA ASN A 440 31.79 3.28 -8.46
C ASN A 440 31.24 4.69 -8.21
N ALA A 441 30.85 4.96 -6.95
CA ALA A 441 30.30 6.24 -6.54
C ALA A 441 29.07 6.63 -7.39
N LYS A 442 29.19 7.66 -8.24
CA LYS A 442 28.13 8.13 -9.15
C LYS A 442 28.44 7.82 -10.62
N GLY A 443 29.37 6.91 -10.90
CA GLY A 443 29.74 6.51 -12.25
C GLY A 443 29.25 5.10 -12.59
N LEU A 444 28.66 4.95 -13.78
CA LEU A 444 28.30 3.66 -14.39
C LEU A 444 29.04 3.49 -15.73
N ASN A 445 29.87 2.46 -15.83
CA ASN A 445 30.56 2.09 -17.07
C ASN A 445 30.01 0.75 -17.57
N ILE A 446 29.72 0.64 -18.86
CA ILE A 446 29.25 -0.61 -19.49
C ILE A 446 30.21 -0.99 -20.61
N ASP A 447 30.55 -2.27 -20.73
CA ASP A 447 31.44 -2.73 -21.78
C ASP A 447 30.80 -2.64 -23.17
N LEU A 448 31.55 -2.08 -24.11
CA LEU A 448 31.10 -1.89 -25.49
C LEU A 448 30.83 -3.20 -26.23
N ASN A 449 31.67 -4.22 -26.04
CA ASN A 449 31.47 -5.51 -26.73
C ASN A 449 30.29 -6.26 -26.12
N TYR A 450 30.10 -6.14 -24.80
CA TYR A 450 28.97 -6.72 -24.11
C TYR A 450 27.63 -6.26 -24.71
N LEU A 451 27.43 -4.96 -24.89
CA LEU A 451 26.19 -4.43 -25.49
C LEU A 451 26.05 -4.76 -26.98
N ASN A 452 27.15 -4.73 -27.74
CA ASN A 452 27.10 -4.92 -29.20
C ASN A 452 26.95 -6.36 -29.64
N LYS A 453 27.57 -7.31 -28.94
CA LYS A 453 27.64 -8.72 -29.36
C LYS A 453 26.85 -9.67 -28.47
N ASN A 454 26.46 -9.26 -27.27
CA ASN A 454 25.86 -10.12 -26.24
C ASN A 454 26.55 -11.50 -26.18
N PRO A 455 27.77 -11.58 -25.61
CA PRO A 455 28.69 -12.70 -25.82
C PRO A 455 28.07 -14.06 -25.45
N ASP A 456 28.36 -15.07 -26.27
CA ASP A 456 27.92 -16.46 -26.08
C ASP A 456 28.36 -17.05 -24.74
N ARG A 457 27.51 -17.94 -24.21
CA ARG A 457 27.61 -18.56 -22.88
C ARG A 457 28.90 -19.36 -22.69
N VAL A 458 29.57 -19.14 -21.56
CA VAL A 458 30.08 -20.25 -20.75
C VAL A 458 29.09 -20.44 -19.61
N ASP A 459 28.13 -21.35 -19.81
CA ASP A 459 27.14 -21.70 -18.79
C ASP A 459 27.84 -22.33 -17.58
N TRP A 460 27.60 -21.80 -16.37
CA TRP A 460 28.25 -22.29 -15.15
C TRP A 460 28.02 -23.79 -14.96
N LYS A 461 26.80 -24.28 -15.26
CA LYS A 461 26.48 -25.71 -15.18
C LYS A 461 27.34 -26.52 -16.13
N SER A 462 27.45 -26.10 -17.38
CA SER A 462 28.33 -26.72 -18.39
C SER A 462 29.81 -26.71 -17.99
N ARG A 463 30.27 -25.67 -17.28
CA ARG A 463 31.65 -25.58 -16.75
C ARG A 463 31.88 -26.58 -15.62
N ILE A 464 31.00 -26.62 -14.61
CA ILE A 464 31.16 -27.53 -13.45
C ILE A 464 30.99 -29.00 -13.81
N THR A 465 30.22 -29.35 -14.86
CA THR A 465 30.07 -30.75 -15.32
C THR A 465 31.41 -31.37 -15.73
N LYS A 466 32.39 -30.56 -16.16
CA LYS A 466 33.74 -31.03 -16.55
C LYS A 466 34.67 -31.23 -15.36
N TYR A 467 34.35 -30.66 -14.19
CA TYR A 467 35.26 -30.64 -13.05
C TYR A 467 35.58 -32.02 -12.47
N PRO A 468 34.66 -32.99 -12.39
CA PRO A 468 35.00 -34.34 -11.91
C PRO A 468 36.11 -35.00 -12.74
N GLU A 469 36.03 -34.92 -14.07
CA GLU A 469 37.05 -35.47 -14.98
C GLU A 469 38.39 -34.73 -14.81
N MET A 470 38.35 -33.40 -14.75
CA MET A 470 39.56 -32.59 -14.54
C MET A 470 40.22 -32.84 -13.18
N ILE A 471 39.42 -33.07 -12.12
CA ILE A 471 39.90 -33.45 -10.79
C ILE A 471 40.59 -34.81 -10.86
N GLU A 472 39.99 -35.80 -11.52
CA GLU A 472 40.57 -37.13 -11.67
C GLU A 472 41.91 -37.09 -12.44
N GLN A 473 41.97 -36.35 -13.56
CA GLN A 473 43.20 -36.16 -14.33
C GLN A 473 44.29 -35.49 -13.50
N ALA A 474 43.95 -34.44 -12.73
CA ALA A 474 44.88 -33.76 -11.85
C ALA A 474 45.37 -34.68 -10.70
N GLN A 475 44.50 -35.55 -10.16
CA GLN A 475 44.87 -36.53 -9.14
C GLN A 475 45.86 -37.57 -9.70
N LYS A 476 45.57 -38.13 -10.88
CA LYS A 476 46.50 -39.06 -11.57
C LYS A 476 47.86 -38.42 -11.84
N ALA A 477 47.89 -37.16 -12.26
CA ALA A 477 49.13 -36.42 -12.46
C ALA A 477 49.92 -36.24 -11.14
N ILE A 478 49.24 -35.98 -10.02
CA ILE A 478 49.89 -35.90 -8.70
C ILE A 478 50.44 -37.27 -8.27
N GLU A 479 49.68 -38.34 -8.47
CA GLU A 479 50.02 -39.71 -8.06
C GLU A 479 51.15 -40.33 -8.90
N SER A 480 51.30 -39.89 -10.17
CA SER A 480 52.38 -40.34 -11.05
C SER A 480 53.79 -40.08 -10.51
N GLY A 481 53.96 -39.05 -9.67
CA GLY A 481 55.27 -38.62 -9.18
C GLY A 481 56.16 -37.95 -10.22
N GLU A 482 55.69 -37.76 -11.47
CA GLU A 482 56.48 -37.28 -12.61
C GLU A 482 56.71 -35.75 -12.61
N TYR A 483 55.98 -35.01 -11.78
CA TYR A 483 55.94 -33.55 -11.81
C TYR A 483 56.66 -32.87 -10.64
N PRO A 484 57.26 -31.68 -10.84
CA PRO A 484 57.93 -30.95 -9.78
C PRO A 484 56.94 -30.48 -8.69
N LYS A 485 57.44 -30.35 -7.45
CA LYS A 485 56.64 -29.95 -6.28
C LYS A 485 55.82 -28.68 -6.47
N SER A 486 56.35 -27.70 -7.21
CA SER A 486 55.65 -26.45 -7.53
C SER A 486 54.42 -26.66 -8.42
N TYR A 487 54.50 -27.59 -9.38
CA TYR A 487 53.37 -27.96 -10.24
C TYR A 487 52.34 -28.79 -9.49
N VAL A 488 52.80 -29.75 -8.66
CA VAL A 488 51.94 -30.55 -7.77
C VAL A 488 51.13 -29.65 -6.84
N ASN A 489 51.74 -28.62 -6.25
CA ASN A 489 51.02 -27.67 -5.41
C ASN A 489 49.94 -26.89 -6.19
N LYS A 490 50.25 -26.44 -7.42
CA LYS A 490 49.25 -25.79 -8.28
C LYS A 490 48.07 -26.71 -8.59
N LEU A 491 48.33 -28.00 -8.86
CA LEU A 491 47.27 -28.98 -9.09
C LEU A 491 46.41 -29.22 -7.83
N LYS A 492 47.02 -29.26 -6.64
CA LYS A 492 46.28 -29.37 -5.37
C LYS A 492 45.39 -28.15 -5.13
N ASP A 493 45.89 -26.95 -5.39
CA ASP A 493 45.11 -25.71 -5.29
C ASP A 493 43.98 -25.70 -6.32
N PHE A 494 44.24 -26.16 -7.54
CA PHE A 494 43.25 -26.27 -8.60
C PHE A 494 42.12 -27.26 -8.25
N ILE A 495 42.46 -28.43 -7.71
CA ILE A 495 41.47 -29.41 -7.20
C ILE A 495 40.64 -28.80 -6.07
N LYS A 496 41.29 -28.10 -5.13
CA LYS A 496 40.61 -27.43 -4.01
C LYS A 496 39.63 -26.37 -4.52
N GLN A 497 40.05 -25.56 -5.47
CA GLN A 497 39.21 -24.53 -6.10
C GLN A 497 38.01 -25.16 -6.79
N MET A 498 38.21 -26.14 -7.68
CA MET A 498 37.10 -26.81 -8.38
C MET A 498 36.10 -27.43 -7.41
N ARG A 499 36.57 -28.11 -6.36
CA ARG A 499 35.71 -28.69 -5.31
C ARG A 499 34.91 -27.63 -4.54
N GLU A 500 35.47 -26.44 -4.35
CA GLU A 500 34.75 -25.34 -3.71
C GLU A 500 33.72 -24.72 -4.67
N GLU A 501 34.11 -24.44 -5.92
CA GLU A 501 33.24 -23.89 -6.96
C GLU A 501 32.01 -24.79 -7.22
N MET A 502 32.18 -26.12 -7.23
CA MET A 502 31.07 -27.09 -7.37
C MET A 502 29.99 -26.97 -6.30
N LYS A 503 30.27 -26.31 -5.16
CA LYS A 503 29.28 -26.10 -4.11
C LYS A 503 28.31 -24.98 -4.45
N TYR A 504 28.62 -24.13 -5.44
CA TYR A 504 27.83 -22.97 -5.84
C TYR A 504 26.90 -23.30 -7.00
N THR A 505 25.69 -22.76 -6.93
CA THR A 505 24.67 -22.94 -7.99
C THR A 505 24.98 -22.16 -9.26
N ARG A 506 25.76 -21.08 -9.16
CA ARG A 506 26.14 -20.16 -10.25
C ARG A 506 27.37 -19.32 -9.87
N HIS A 507 28.02 -18.73 -10.88
CA HIS A 507 29.16 -17.83 -10.67
C HIS A 507 28.69 -16.45 -10.21
N THR A 508 27.83 -15.80 -10.99
CA THR A 508 27.19 -14.52 -10.65
C THR A 508 25.72 -14.54 -11.07
N VAL A 509 24.88 -13.74 -10.42
CA VAL A 509 23.47 -13.55 -10.83
C VAL A 509 23.40 -12.91 -12.22
N SER A 510 24.32 -12.00 -12.52
CA SER A 510 24.37 -11.26 -13.78
C SER A 510 24.69 -12.14 -15.00
N SER A 511 25.61 -13.10 -14.87
CA SER A 511 25.99 -14.00 -15.97
C SER A 511 24.94 -15.07 -16.27
N ASP A 512 24.21 -15.52 -15.24
CA ASP A 512 23.33 -16.69 -15.32
C ASP A 512 21.84 -16.34 -15.47
N SER A 513 21.49 -15.04 -15.55
CA SER A 513 20.12 -14.55 -15.78
C SER A 513 19.69 -14.64 -17.25
N GLU A 514 18.41 -14.93 -17.50
CA GLU A 514 17.80 -14.83 -18.84
C GLU A 514 17.80 -13.38 -19.37
N ASN A 515 17.76 -12.39 -18.45
CA ASN A 515 17.83 -10.97 -18.76
C ASN A 515 19.17 -10.38 -18.28
N ARG A 516 20.28 -10.84 -18.87
CA ARG A 516 21.66 -10.50 -18.45
C ARG A 516 21.93 -9.00 -18.33
N ILE A 517 21.47 -8.20 -19.30
CA ILE A 517 21.65 -6.73 -19.26
C ILE A 517 20.93 -6.16 -18.04
N VAL A 518 19.69 -6.59 -17.79
CA VAL A 518 18.91 -6.15 -16.61
C VAL A 518 19.62 -6.53 -15.32
N ALA A 519 20.07 -7.78 -15.21
CA ALA A 519 20.77 -8.30 -14.04
C ALA A 519 22.09 -7.57 -13.78
N THR A 520 22.87 -7.33 -14.83
CA THR A 520 24.15 -6.61 -14.76
C THR A 520 23.93 -5.17 -14.32
N ILE A 521 23.00 -4.46 -14.94
CA ILE A 521 22.69 -3.07 -14.56
C ILE A 521 22.13 -3.02 -13.13
N ALA A 522 21.32 -3.99 -12.71
CA ALA A 522 20.82 -4.06 -11.34
C ALA A 522 21.96 -4.29 -10.34
N HIS A 523 22.91 -5.19 -10.64
CA HIS A 523 24.10 -5.41 -9.81
C HIS A 523 24.88 -4.11 -9.62
N GLU A 524 25.25 -3.44 -10.71
CA GLU A 524 25.99 -2.17 -10.65
C GLU A 524 25.21 -1.06 -9.94
N TYR A 525 23.90 -0.98 -10.17
CA TYR A 525 23.03 -0.04 -9.46
C TYR A 525 22.96 -0.34 -7.96
N GLY A 526 23.05 -1.61 -7.56
CA GLY A 526 23.12 -2.04 -6.16
C GLY A 526 24.31 -1.41 -5.43
N HIS A 527 25.48 -1.39 -6.06
CA HIS A 527 26.69 -0.73 -5.52
C HIS A 527 26.46 0.78 -5.33
N ILE A 528 25.92 1.46 -6.35
CA ILE A 528 25.62 2.90 -6.30
C ILE A 528 24.59 3.20 -5.20
N LEU A 529 23.53 2.41 -5.12
CA LEU A 529 22.46 2.56 -4.15
C LEU A 529 23.00 2.41 -2.73
N ALA A 530 23.80 1.38 -2.46
CA ALA A 530 24.41 1.13 -1.16
C ALA A 530 25.33 2.29 -0.73
N ASP A 531 26.11 2.82 -1.66
CA ASP A 531 26.98 3.97 -1.40
C ASP A 531 26.21 5.24 -1.05
N GLN A 532 25.15 5.55 -1.77
CA GLN A 532 24.39 6.77 -1.49
C GLN A 532 23.54 6.65 -0.22
N TYR A 533 22.96 5.47 0.03
CA TYR A 533 22.07 5.27 1.18
C TYR A 533 22.82 5.08 2.49
N PHE A 534 23.95 4.37 2.47
CA PHE A 534 24.68 4.07 3.70
C PHE A 534 26.20 4.10 3.58
N GLY A 535 26.74 4.54 2.44
CA GLY A 535 28.18 4.80 2.27
C GLY A 535 29.01 3.53 2.29
N GLN A 536 28.56 2.44 1.67
CA GLN A 536 29.16 1.11 1.85
C GLN A 536 30.64 1.03 1.47
N ILE A 537 31.04 1.67 0.37
CA ILE A 537 32.41 1.72 -0.16
C ILE A 537 33.00 3.12 0.02
N ASN A 538 32.24 4.15 -0.38
CA ASN A 538 32.74 5.53 -0.43
C ASN A 538 32.40 6.38 0.81
N HIS A 539 31.82 5.78 1.84
CA HIS A 539 31.58 6.42 3.15
C HIS A 539 30.86 7.79 3.05
N SER A 540 31.33 8.80 3.79
CA SER A 540 30.76 10.14 3.84
C SER A 540 30.86 10.92 2.53
N ARG A 541 31.71 10.49 1.59
CA ARG A 541 31.85 11.13 0.29
C ARG A 541 30.55 11.04 -0.53
N LEU A 542 29.81 9.94 -0.39
CA LEU A 542 28.57 9.68 -1.13
C LEU A 542 27.34 9.59 -0.22
N CYS A 543 27.52 9.47 1.09
CA CYS A 543 26.45 9.47 2.08
C CYS A 543 26.65 10.59 3.10
N PRO A 544 26.01 11.78 2.93
CA PRO A 544 26.18 12.90 3.86
C PRO A 544 25.85 12.56 5.33
N ASN A 545 24.95 11.60 5.54
CA ASN A 545 24.55 11.12 6.86
C ASN A 545 25.30 9.87 7.32
N TYR A 546 26.48 9.56 6.75
CA TYR A 546 27.23 8.32 6.98
C TYR A 546 27.38 7.91 8.45
N ALA A 547 27.63 8.86 9.35
CA ALA A 547 27.74 8.60 10.79
C ALA A 547 26.48 7.93 11.37
N ASN A 548 25.29 8.25 10.83
CA ASN A 548 24.00 7.75 11.27
C ASN A 548 23.58 6.43 10.58
N THR A 549 24.34 5.94 9.60
CA THR A 549 24.00 4.75 8.81
C THR A 549 24.62 3.46 9.33
N PHE A 550 25.23 3.50 10.52
CA PHE A 550 25.90 2.35 11.15
C PHE A 550 25.03 1.10 11.14
N LYS A 551 23.75 1.22 11.53
CA LYS A 551 22.80 0.09 11.55
C LYS A 551 22.60 -0.53 10.17
N SER A 552 22.53 0.28 9.11
CA SER A 552 22.35 -0.23 7.74
C SER A 552 23.56 -1.03 7.28
N ARG A 553 24.77 -0.54 7.56
CA ARG A 553 26.02 -1.23 7.28
C ARG A 553 26.14 -2.53 8.07
N GLU A 554 25.87 -2.46 9.37
CA GLU A 554 25.88 -3.61 10.26
C GLU A 554 24.89 -4.68 9.81
N MET A 555 23.68 -4.31 9.34
CA MET A 555 22.71 -5.26 8.80
C MET A 555 23.25 -6.03 7.60
N VAL A 556 23.97 -5.37 6.69
CA VAL A 556 24.56 -6.02 5.51
C VAL A 556 25.69 -6.95 5.92
N GLU A 557 26.59 -6.50 6.79
CA GLU A 557 27.68 -7.35 7.31
C GLU A 557 27.15 -8.58 8.06
N MET A 558 26.15 -8.39 8.92
CA MET A 558 25.50 -9.49 9.63
C MET A 558 24.76 -10.45 8.70
N ALA A 559 24.16 -9.94 7.62
CA ALA A 559 23.52 -10.78 6.61
C ALA A 559 24.56 -11.61 5.85
N TYR A 560 25.65 -10.98 5.42
CA TYR A 560 26.76 -11.65 4.74
C TYR A 560 27.41 -12.73 5.63
N ALA A 561 27.74 -12.40 6.87
CA ALA A 561 28.31 -13.36 7.83
C ALA A 561 27.38 -14.55 8.10
N ARG A 562 26.07 -14.31 8.22
CA ARG A 562 25.06 -15.37 8.37
C ARG A 562 24.94 -16.23 7.11
N ALA A 563 24.96 -15.63 5.93
CA ALA A 563 24.90 -16.36 4.67
C ALA A 563 26.12 -17.28 4.49
N LYS A 564 27.32 -16.86 4.92
CA LYS A 564 28.51 -17.72 4.92
C LYS A 564 28.39 -18.87 5.91
N THR A 565 27.97 -18.56 7.15
CA THR A 565 27.87 -19.55 8.23
C THR A 565 26.80 -20.61 7.95
N SER A 566 25.65 -20.21 7.44
CA SER A 566 24.56 -21.12 7.06
C SER A 566 24.81 -21.88 5.76
N GLY A 567 25.77 -21.43 4.95
CA GLY A 567 26.02 -21.95 3.60
C GLY A 567 25.06 -21.42 2.54
N ASP A 568 24.12 -20.54 2.90
CA ASP A 568 23.19 -19.92 1.96
C ASP A 568 23.87 -19.05 0.90
N ILE A 569 25.08 -18.56 1.19
CA ILE A 569 25.93 -17.86 0.22
C ILE A 569 26.10 -18.66 -1.09
N LYS A 570 26.13 -19.99 -1.00
CA LYS A 570 26.29 -20.91 -2.14
C LYS A 570 25.08 -20.98 -3.07
N LYS A 571 23.90 -20.63 -2.54
CA LYS A 571 22.65 -20.52 -3.30
C LYS A 571 22.49 -19.15 -3.97
N ILE A 572 23.21 -18.15 -3.47
CA ILE A 572 23.21 -16.80 -4.04
C ILE A 572 24.13 -16.80 -5.25
N SER A 573 25.44 -16.76 -5.06
CA SER A 573 26.43 -16.90 -6.12
C SER A 573 27.83 -17.04 -5.53
N MET A 574 28.78 -17.51 -6.34
CA MET A 574 30.19 -17.53 -5.95
C MET A 574 30.71 -16.11 -5.72
N TYR A 575 30.35 -15.19 -6.60
CA TYR A 575 30.79 -13.80 -6.54
C TYR A 575 30.28 -13.06 -5.29
N ALA A 576 29.07 -13.37 -4.83
CA ALA A 576 28.55 -12.85 -3.56
C ALA A 576 29.42 -13.23 -2.36
N ASN A 577 30.23 -14.30 -2.45
CA ASN A 577 31.12 -14.74 -1.36
C ASN A 577 32.40 -13.90 -1.23
N ASP A 578 32.75 -13.06 -2.21
CA ASP A 578 34.01 -12.32 -2.22
C ASP A 578 34.09 -11.30 -1.08
N ASN A 579 33.04 -10.48 -0.92
CA ASN A 579 32.91 -9.51 0.17
C ASN A 579 31.44 -9.08 0.35
N SER A 580 31.18 -8.30 1.40
CA SER A 580 29.82 -7.83 1.75
C SER A 580 29.22 -6.84 0.74
N HIS A 581 30.04 -6.17 -0.08
CA HIS A 581 29.59 -5.28 -1.16
C HIS A 581 29.01 -6.09 -2.31
N GLU A 582 29.79 -7.08 -2.78
CA GLU A 582 29.35 -8.00 -3.84
C GLU A 582 28.17 -8.84 -3.38
N PHE A 583 28.16 -9.25 -2.10
CA PHE A 583 26.99 -9.88 -1.50
C PHE A 583 25.72 -9.04 -1.65
N PHE A 584 25.78 -7.76 -1.30
CA PHE A 584 24.63 -6.87 -1.39
C PHE A 584 24.18 -6.67 -2.84
N ALA A 585 25.12 -6.39 -3.75
CA ALA A 585 24.84 -6.17 -5.16
C ALA A 585 24.25 -7.41 -5.85
N GLU A 586 24.79 -8.60 -5.57
CA GLU A 586 24.27 -9.88 -6.07
C GLU A 586 22.88 -10.18 -5.51
N CYS A 587 22.65 -9.94 -4.21
CA CYS A 587 21.33 -10.10 -3.62
C CYS A 587 20.31 -9.13 -4.23
N PHE A 588 20.73 -7.89 -4.48
CA PHE A 588 19.89 -6.88 -5.12
C PHE A 588 19.57 -7.26 -6.56
N ALA A 589 20.56 -7.68 -7.35
CA ALA A 589 20.36 -8.17 -8.71
C ALA A 589 19.39 -9.37 -8.76
N ALA A 590 19.54 -10.32 -7.84
CA ALA A 590 18.64 -11.48 -7.72
C ALA A 590 17.22 -11.03 -7.39
N HIS A 591 17.07 -10.08 -6.45
CA HIS A 591 15.77 -9.51 -6.10
C HIS A 591 15.08 -8.83 -7.30
N ILE A 592 15.82 -8.03 -8.08
CA ILE A 592 15.31 -7.32 -9.26
C ILE A 592 14.95 -8.29 -10.39
N ASN A 593 15.64 -9.43 -10.49
CA ASN A 593 15.28 -10.53 -11.39
C ASN A 593 14.12 -11.40 -10.88
N GLY A 594 13.51 -11.05 -9.75
CA GLY A 594 12.38 -11.79 -9.19
C GLY A 594 12.79 -13.10 -8.50
N GLU A 595 14.08 -13.30 -8.25
CA GLU A 595 14.58 -14.49 -7.58
C GLU A 595 14.32 -14.44 -6.07
N GLN A 596 14.12 -15.63 -5.50
CA GLN A 596 13.96 -15.77 -4.06
C GLN A 596 15.33 -15.90 -3.40
N LEU A 597 15.70 -14.94 -2.55
CA LEU A 597 16.89 -15.05 -1.72
C LEU A 597 16.72 -16.12 -0.62
N PRO A 598 17.81 -16.77 -0.19
CA PRO A 598 17.81 -17.66 0.98
C PRO A 598 17.40 -16.92 2.27
N ASP A 599 17.14 -17.69 3.34
CA ASP A 599 16.47 -17.22 4.56
C ASP A 599 17.32 -16.33 5.49
#